data_AF-A0A956WFJ1-F1
#
_entry.id   AF-A0A956WFJ1-F1
#
_cell.length_a   1.000
_cell.length_b   1.000
_cell.length_c   1.000
_cell.angle_alpha   90.00
_cell.angle_beta   90.00
_cell.angle_gamma   90.00
#
_symmetry.space_group_name_H-M   'P 1'
#
loop_
_entity.id
_entity.type
_entity.pdbx_description
1 polymer ?
#
loop_
_entity_poly.entity_id
_entity_poly.type
_entity_poly.pdbx_seq_one_letter_code
_entity_poly.pdbx_strand_id
1 'polypeptide(L)' 'MRVGLISDVHRNRVALETVLAALARDAPDRIVCLGDCAVMGPDPAGSLDLLETLGCPVILGNADVELFTDPAR' A
#
# COMPACT_ATOMS: atom_id res chain seq x y z
N MET A 1 4.36 -20.93 -7.43
CA MET A 1 3.65 -19.65 -7.25
C MET A 1 4.29 -18.93 -6.07
N ARG A 2 4.80 -17.71 -6.29
CA ARG A 2 5.39 -16.82 -5.29
C ARG A 2 4.51 -15.59 -5.14
N VAL A 3 4.19 -15.22 -3.91
CA VAL A 3 3.38 -14.04 -3.60
C VAL A 3 4.24 -13.07 -2.79
N GLY A 4 4.35 -11.84 -3.26
CA GLY A 4 4.96 -10.75 -2.52
C GLY A 4 3.92 -10.07 -1.65
N LEU A 5 4.25 -9.83 -0.39
CA LEU A 5 3.38 -9.13 0.56
C LEU A 5 4.01 -7.81 0.94
N ILE A 6 3.21 -6.75 0.89
CA ILE A 6 3.55 -5.42 1.39
C ILE A 6 2.45 -4.97 2.36
N SER A 7 2.76 -4.06 3.28
CA SER A 7 1.83 -3.59 4.30
C SER A 7 2.27 -2.22 4.81
N ASP A 8 1.39 -1.52 5.52
CA ASP A 8 1.70 -0.33 6.32
C ASP A 8 2.35 0.77 5.46
N VAL A 9 1.75 1.03 4.29
CA VAL A 9 2.30 1.99 3.31
C VAL A 9 2.28 3.41 3.85
N HIS A 10 1.27 3.77 4.65
CA HIS A 10 1.13 5.07 5.30
C HIS A 10 1.48 6.26 4.40
N ARG A 11 0.80 6.34 3.24
CA ARG A 11 0.95 7.42 2.25
C ARG A 11 2.40 7.76 1.92
N ASN A 12 3.32 6.80 2.03
CA ASN A 12 4.74 7.02 1.80
C ASN A 12 5.18 6.41 0.48
N ARG A 13 4.92 7.16 -0.60
CA ARG A 13 5.21 6.73 -1.97
C ARG A 13 6.68 6.34 -2.15
N VAL A 14 7.61 7.13 -1.61
CA VAL A 14 9.06 6.88 -1.75
C VAL A 14 9.45 5.54 -1.10
N ALA A 15 8.91 5.25 0.08
CA ALA A 15 9.14 3.96 0.74
C ALA A 15 8.52 2.81 -0.05
N LEU A 16 7.28 2.98 -0.54
CA LEU A 16 6.58 2.00 -1.35
C LEU A 16 7.36 1.67 -2.64
N GLU A 17 7.79 2.67 -3.41
CA GLU A 17 8.61 2.48 -4.61
C GLU A 17 9.90 1.71 -4.31
N THR A 18 10.56 2.05 -3.19
CA THR A 18 11.78 1.37 -2.76
C THR A 18 11.55 -0.10 -2.43
N VAL A 19 10.47 -0.42 -1.70
CA VAL A 19 10.10 -1.80 -1.36
C VAL A 19 9.68 -2.58 -2.59
N LEU A 20 8.90 -1.99 -3.49
CA LEU A 20 8.49 -2.61 -4.76
C LEU A 20 9.71 -2.93 -5.64
N ALA A 21 10.67 -2.02 -5.75
CA ALA A 21 11.92 -2.26 -6.48
C ALA A 21 12.74 -3.40 -5.86
N ALA A 22 12.77 -3.49 -4.52
CA ALA A 22 13.42 -4.59 -3.82
C ALA A 22 12.73 -5.93 -4.07
N LEU A 23 11.40 -5.94 -3.98
CA LEU A 23 10.55 -7.12 -4.16
C LEU A 23 10.56 -7.63 -5.60
N ALA A 24 10.67 -6.74 -6.58
CA ALA A 24 10.75 -7.09 -8.00
C ALA A 24 11.93 -8.02 -8.32
N ARG A 25 13.02 -7.97 -7.53
CA ARG A 25 14.18 -8.87 -7.71
C ARG A 25 13.86 -10.34 -7.46
N ASP A 26 12.85 -10.61 -6.64
CA ASP A 26 12.41 -11.99 -6.33
C ASP A 26 11.39 -12.53 -7.34
N ALA A 27 10.98 -11.67 -8.29
CA ALA A 27 10.01 -11.94 -9.36
C ALA A 27 8.75 -12.65 -8.84
N PRO A 28 7.98 -12.03 -7.93
CA PRO A 28 6.73 -12.61 -7.45
C PRO A 28 5.72 -12.70 -8.61
N ASP A 29 4.91 -13.76 -8.62
CA ASP A 29 3.82 -13.92 -9.60
C ASP A 29 2.70 -12.91 -9.34
N ARG A 30 2.53 -12.48 -8.07
CA ARG A 30 1.54 -11.50 -7.62
C ARG A 30 2.05 -10.74 -6.41
N ILE A 31 1.58 -9.50 -6.25
CA ILE A 31 1.79 -8.68 -5.06
C ILE A 31 0.44 -8.43 -4.41
N VAL A 32 0.36 -8.49 -3.09
CA VAL A 32 -0.83 -8.17 -2.30
C VAL A 32 -0.42 -7.20 -1.20
N CYS A 33 -1.25 -6.19 -0.97
CA CYS A 33 -1.11 -5.27 0.14
C CYS A 33 -2.03 -5.64 1.29
N LEU A 34 -1.49 -5.68 2.51
CA LEU A 34 -2.23 -6.09 3.70
C LEU A 34 -2.95 -4.92 4.41
N GLY A 35 -2.85 -3.70 3.87
CA GLY A 35 -3.59 -2.52 4.33
C GLY A 35 -2.71 -1.44 4.94
N ASP A 36 -3.36 -0.50 5.62
CA ASP A 36 -2.78 0.69 6.25
C ASP A 36 -2.06 1.58 5.23
N CYS A 37 -2.76 1.84 4.12
CA CYS A 37 -2.24 2.60 2.98
C CYS A 37 -2.67 4.06 2.98
N ALA A 38 -3.88 4.31 3.45
CA ALA A 38 -4.59 5.54 3.22
C ALA A 38 -4.49 6.53 4.38
N VAL A 39 -3.74 6.24 5.45
CA VAL A 39 -3.66 7.08 6.65
C VAL A 39 -2.23 7.46 7.01
N MET A 40 -2.04 8.74 7.35
CA MET A 40 -0.77 9.39 7.72
C MET A 40 0.29 9.34 6.62
N GLY A 41 1.22 10.29 6.62
CA GLY A 41 2.35 10.30 5.67
C GLY A 41 2.25 11.33 4.55
N PRO A 42 3.34 11.48 3.78
CA PRO A 42 3.61 12.69 3.02
C PRO A 42 2.95 12.79 1.64
N ASP A 43 2.56 11.66 1.02
CA ASP A 43 2.03 11.62 -0.35
C ASP A 43 0.84 10.64 -0.47
N PRO A 44 -0.37 11.08 -0.07
CA PRO A 44 -1.58 10.26 -0.10
C PRO A 44 -1.93 9.79 -1.51
N ALA A 45 -2.02 10.72 -2.46
CA ALA A 45 -2.46 10.42 -3.82
C ALA A 45 -1.43 9.53 -4.51
N GLY A 46 -0.14 9.89 -4.46
CA GLY A 46 0.88 9.15 -5.18
C GLY A 46 1.07 7.71 -4.68
N SER A 47 0.82 7.43 -3.40
CA SER A 47 0.90 6.07 -2.86
C SER A 47 -0.30 5.21 -3.29
N LEU A 48 -1.51 5.77 -3.28
CA LEU A 48 -2.73 5.08 -3.69
C LEU A 48 -2.76 4.86 -5.20
N ASP A 49 -2.40 5.88 -5.99
CA ASP A 49 -2.28 5.79 -7.45
C ASP A 49 -1.30 4.69 -7.86
N LEU A 50 -0.20 4.53 -7.12
CA LEU A 50 0.80 3.49 -7.38
C LEU A 50 0.25 2.09 -7.08
N LEU A 51 -0.47 1.91 -5.97
CA LEU A 51 -1.13 0.64 -5.63
C LEU A 51 -2.21 0.27 -6.67
N GLU A 52 -2.99 1.26 -7.12
CA GLU A 52 -4.00 1.10 -8.17
C GLU A 52 -3.35 0.73 -9.51
N THR A 53 -2.30 1.45 -9.92
CA THR A 53 -1.55 1.18 -11.16
C THR A 53 -0.93 -0.22 -11.17
N LEU A 54 -0.48 -0.72 -10.01
CA LEU A 54 0.05 -2.07 -9.87
C LEU A 54 -1.05 -3.16 -10.03
N GLY A 55 -2.33 -2.77 -9.99
CA GLY A 55 -3.45 -3.72 -9.90
C GLY A 55 -3.37 -4.56 -8.63
N CYS A 56 -2.78 -4.00 -7.55
CA CYS A 56 -2.51 -4.71 -6.32
C CYS A 56 -3.82 -4.92 -5.54
N PRO A 57 -4.22 -6.16 -5.21
CA PRO A 57 -5.27 -6.38 -4.23
C PRO A 57 -4.84 -5.81 -2.87
N VAL A 58 -5.71 -5.02 -2.26
CA VAL A 58 -5.47 -4.39 -0.94
C VAL A 58 -6.54 -4.85 0.03
N ILE A 59 -6.13 -5.32 1.20
CA ILE A 59 -7.03 -5.59 2.32
C ILE A 59 -7.20 -4.31 3.13
N LEU A 60 -8.39 -4.09 3.70
CA LEU A 60 -8.66 -2.94 4.56
C LEU A 60 -7.95 -3.10 5.91
N GLY A 61 -6.96 -2.25 6.19
CA GLY A 61 -6.26 -2.20 7.47
C GLY A 61 -7.00 -1.38 8.53
N ASN A 62 -6.58 -1.47 9.79
CA ASN A 62 -7.25 -0.73 10.87
C ASN A 62 -7.08 0.78 10.73
N ALA A 63 -5.93 1.27 10.26
CA ALA A 63 -5.73 2.70 10.03
C ALA A 63 -6.62 3.16 8.87
N ASP A 64 -6.79 2.35 7.82
CA ASP A 64 -7.71 2.68 6.73
C ASP A 64 -9.17 2.79 7.22
N VAL A 65 -9.60 1.92 8.14
CA VAL A 65 -10.94 1.98 8.76
C VAL A 65 -11.19 3.33 9.42
N GLU A 66 -10.18 3.94 10.05
CA GLU A 66 -10.33 5.23 10.73
C GLU A 66 -10.85 6.33 9.80
N LEU A 67 -10.51 6.30 8.50
CA LEU A 67 -11.02 7.27 7.52
C LEU A 67 -12.53 7.20 7.32
N PHE A 68 -13.13 6.04 7.56
CA PHE A 68 -14.57 5.83 7.38
C PHE A 68 -15.35 6.00 8.67
N THR A 69 -14.67 5.97 9.82
CA THR A 69 -15.32 5.99 11.14
C THR A 69 -15.09 7.28 11.93
N ASP A 70 -14.07 8.07 11.60
CA ASP A 70 -13.82 9.35 12.27
C ASP A 70 -14.44 10.52 11.48
N PRO A 71 -15.58 11.09 11.93
CA PRO A 71 -16.23 12.20 11.24
C PRO A 71 -15.44 13.51 11.28
N ALA A 72 -14.34 13.59 12.05
CA ALA A 72 -13.48 14.77 12.12
C ALA A 72 -12.33 14.75 11.10
N ARG A 73 -12.20 13.69 10.30
CA ARG A 73 -11.09 13.47 9.36
C ARG A 73 -11.50 13.58 7.89
#